data_AF-A0A7S4P227-F1
#
_entry.id   AF-A0A7S4P227-F1
#
_cell.length_a   1.000
_cell.length_b   1.000
_cell.length_c   1.000
_cell.angle_alpha   90.00
_cell.angle_beta   90.00
_cell.angle_gamma   90.00
#
_symmetry.space_group_name_H-M   'P 1'
#
loop_
_entity.id
_entity.type
_entity.pdbx_description
1 polymer ?
#
loop_
_entity_poly.entity_id
_entity_poly.type
_entity_poly.pdbx_seq_one_letter_code
_entity_poly.pdbx_strand_id
1 'polypeptide(L)'
;GGGGGGGAPAAAAAAGDGGMSIVAYNKNGIQIQFDMSKHPSNPQLTQVNATYTNNNPFPVSSFVFQAAVPKHAKLQVNPPSASVIPANGSGSVTQVFRLSNPMYAEKRMVMKIKMEYDANGGHVSEMAQVDNFPAGI
;
A
#
# COMPACT_ATOMS: atom_id res chain seq x y z
N GLY A 1 10.69 -27.67 -32.84
CA GLY A 1 10.07 -26.36 -32.62
C GLY A 1 9.01 -26.50 -31.56
N GLY A 2 8.88 -25.49 -30.69
CA GLY A 2 7.79 -25.31 -29.73
C GLY A 2 7.89 -26.22 -28.49
N GLY A 3 7.81 -25.74 -27.26
CA GLY A 3 7.61 -24.37 -26.78
C GLY A 3 7.82 -24.38 -25.27
N GLY A 4 8.50 -23.37 -24.75
CA GLY A 4 8.49 -23.07 -23.33
C GLY A 4 7.13 -22.50 -22.95
N GLY A 5 6.47 -23.14 -21.99
CA GLY A 5 5.55 -22.48 -21.07
C GLY A 5 6.24 -22.57 -19.71
N GLY A 6 6.86 -21.51 -19.22
CA GLY A 6 6.11 -20.37 -18.75
C GLY A 6 5.70 -20.69 -17.32
N GLY A 7 6.68 -20.65 -16.41
CA GLY A 7 6.42 -20.76 -15.00
C GLY A 7 5.44 -19.66 -14.60
N ALA A 8 4.29 -20.05 -14.07
CA ALA A 8 3.51 -19.19 -13.22
C ALA A 8 4.06 -19.38 -11.81
N PRO A 9 4.66 -18.36 -11.17
CA PRO A 9 4.73 -18.34 -9.73
C PRO A 9 3.61 -17.47 -9.18
N ALA A 10 2.99 -18.04 -8.15
CA ALA A 10 2.32 -17.35 -7.05
C ALA A 10 1.03 -16.59 -7.39
N ALA A 11 -0.04 -17.36 -7.52
CA ALA A 11 -1.31 -16.94 -6.93
C ALA A 11 -1.03 -16.52 -5.47
N ALA A 12 -1.43 -15.29 -5.17
CA ALA A 12 -1.49 -14.70 -3.85
C ALA A 12 -2.23 -15.64 -2.88
N ALA A 13 -1.49 -16.33 -2.03
CA ALA A 13 -2.04 -17.08 -0.90
C ALA A 13 -0.97 -17.24 0.19
N ALA A 14 -0.79 -16.19 0.98
CA ALA A 14 -0.38 -16.31 2.37
C ALA A 14 -0.94 -15.09 3.11
N ALA A 15 -2.26 -15.09 3.30
CA ALA A 15 -2.92 -14.25 4.28
C ALA A 15 -2.35 -14.61 5.65
N GLY A 16 -1.70 -13.65 6.30
CA GLY A 16 -1.17 -13.79 7.64
C GLY A 16 -2.29 -13.94 8.67
N ASP A 17 -2.02 -14.73 9.70
CA ASP A 17 -2.85 -14.96 10.87
C ASP A 17 -3.50 -13.66 11.39
N GLY A 18 -4.83 -13.55 11.30
CA GLY A 18 -5.65 -12.58 12.05
C GLY A 18 -5.26 -11.09 11.93
N GLY A 19 -4.68 -10.67 10.80
CA GLY A 19 -3.96 -9.40 10.65
C GLY A 19 -4.81 -8.12 10.68
N MET A 20 -4.18 -7.04 11.18
CA MET A 20 -4.69 -5.66 11.10
C MET A 20 -4.61 -5.18 9.65
N SER A 21 -5.65 -5.43 8.85
CA SER A 21 -5.68 -5.09 7.44
C SER A 21 -6.79 -4.09 7.10
N ILE A 22 -6.50 -3.13 6.23
CA ILE A 22 -7.48 -2.14 5.75
C ILE A 22 -7.33 -1.89 4.25
N VAL A 23 -8.43 -1.52 3.61
CA VAL A 23 -8.41 -0.87 2.30
C VAL A 23 -8.25 0.62 2.54
N ALA A 24 -7.04 1.13 2.30
CA ALA A 24 -6.69 2.53 2.53
C ALA A 24 -7.21 3.44 1.40
N TYR A 25 -7.36 2.88 0.20
CA TYR A 25 -7.86 3.58 -0.98
C TYR A 25 -8.44 2.58 -1.96
N ASN A 26 -9.58 2.92 -2.57
CA ASN A 26 -10.19 2.14 -3.66
C ASN A 26 -11.04 3.05 -4.54
N LYS A 27 -10.46 3.54 -5.63
CA LYS A 27 -11.14 4.43 -6.59
C LYS A 27 -10.37 4.45 -7.91
N ASN A 28 -11.08 4.74 -9.01
CA ASN A 28 -10.49 4.81 -10.36
C ASN A 28 -9.77 3.50 -10.78
N GLY A 29 -10.28 2.35 -10.31
CA GLY A 29 -9.68 1.04 -10.56
C GLY A 29 -8.39 0.75 -9.81
N ILE A 30 -7.86 1.71 -9.03
CA ILE A 30 -6.68 1.53 -8.19
C ILE A 30 -7.11 1.21 -6.76
N GLN A 31 -6.51 0.18 -6.19
CA GLN A 31 -6.72 -0.20 -4.80
C GLN A 31 -5.38 -0.22 -4.06
N ILE A 32 -5.40 0.27 -2.83
CA ILE A 32 -4.30 0.23 -1.89
C ILE A 32 -4.75 -0.51 -0.64
N GLN A 33 -4.16 -1.66 -0.39
CA GLN A 33 -4.34 -2.43 0.84
C GLN A 33 -3.15 -2.18 1.76
N PHE A 34 -3.41 -1.95 3.04
CA PHE A 34 -2.41 -1.92 4.09
C PHE A 34 -2.58 -3.13 5.00
N ASP A 35 -1.53 -3.93 5.11
CA ASP A 35 -1.41 -5.02 6.07
C ASP A 35 -0.42 -4.61 7.16
N MET A 36 -0.87 -4.59 8.42
CA MET A 36 -0.14 -3.99 9.53
C MET A 36 0.24 -4.99 10.61
N SER A 37 1.43 -4.81 11.18
CA SER A 37 1.90 -5.58 12.33
C SER A 37 2.62 -4.67 13.34
N LYS A 38 2.30 -4.83 14.63
CA LYS A 38 3.01 -4.13 15.70
C LYS A 38 4.38 -4.78 15.92
N HIS A 39 5.37 -3.97 16.26
CA HIS A 39 6.66 -4.49 16.67
C HIS A 39 6.54 -5.23 18.02
N PRO A 40 7.01 -6.48 18.14
CA PRO A 40 6.77 -7.31 19.34
C PRO A 40 7.26 -6.70 20.66
N SER A 41 8.38 -5.95 20.61
CA SER A 41 8.96 -5.32 21.80
C SER A 41 8.79 -3.80 21.84
N ASN A 42 8.12 -3.19 20.86
CA ASN A 42 7.89 -1.75 20.84
C ASN A 42 6.50 -1.44 20.26
N PRO A 43 5.46 -1.32 21.10
CA PRO A 43 4.10 -1.09 20.65
C PRO A 43 3.87 0.31 20.06
N GLN A 44 4.85 1.20 20.06
CA GLN A 44 4.76 2.45 19.30
C GLN A 44 5.08 2.26 17.82
N LEU A 45 5.77 1.16 17.46
CA LEU A 45 6.19 0.89 16.10
C LEU A 45 5.20 -0.06 15.42
N THR A 46 4.78 0.33 14.23
CA THR A 46 3.92 -0.47 13.36
C THR A 46 4.60 -0.58 12.00
N GLN A 47 4.83 -1.80 11.53
CA GLN A 47 5.18 -2.04 10.14
C GLN A 47 3.90 -2.12 9.32
N VAL A 48 3.92 -1.50 8.15
CA VAL A 48 2.84 -1.57 7.19
C VAL A 48 3.40 -2.07 5.87
N ASN A 49 2.80 -3.12 5.34
CA ASN A 49 3.05 -3.60 3.99
C ASN A 49 1.88 -3.11 3.13
N ALA A 50 2.15 -2.17 2.23
CA ALA A 50 1.18 -1.72 1.26
C ALA A 50 1.25 -2.54 -0.02
N THR A 51 0.09 -2.92 -0.53
CA THR A 51 -0.09 -3.59 -1.82
C THR A 51 -0.94 -2.70 -2.71
N TYR A 52 -0.40 -2.34 -3.87
CA TYR A 52 -1.06 -1.53 -4.88
C TYR A 52 -1.50 -2.43 -6.05
N THR A 53 -2.78 -2.41 -6.39
CA THR A 53 -3.35 -3.15 -7.52
C THR A 53 -4.09 -2.21 -8.47
N ASN A 54 -4.18 -2.63 -9.73
CA ASN A 54 -4.81 -1.87 -10.80
C ASN A 54 -5.74 -2.76 -11.62
N ASN A 55 -7.04 -2.49 -11.53
CA ASN A 55 -8.09 -3.20 -12.24
C ASN A 55 -8.46 -2.55 -13.59
N ASN A 56 -7.80 -1.47 -13.98
CA ASN A 56 -8.00 -0.85 -15.29
C ASN A 56 -7.43 -1.73 -16.42
N PRO A 57 -7.94 -1.61 -17.67
CA PRO A 57 -7.43 -2.37 -18.80
C PRO A 57 -6.07 -1.90 -19.33
N PHE A 58 -5.55 -0.79 -18.81
CA PHE A 58 -4.24 -0.22 -19.12
C PHE A 58 -3.33 -0.24 -17.88
N PRO A 59 -2.01 -0.36 -18.07
CA PRO A 59 -1.06 -0.30 -16.96
C PRO A 59 -1.00 1.11 -16.37
N VAL A 60 -0.62 1.18 -15.09
CA VAL A 60 -0.24 2.42 -14.42
C VAL A 60 1.28 2.47 -14.36
N SER A 61 1.89 3.51 -14.91
CA SER A 61 3.34 3.72 -14.89
C SER A 61 3.74 4.95 -14.08
N SER A 62 5.04 5.09 -13.83
CA SER A 62 5.59 6.20 -13.05
C SER A 62 4.92 6.35 -11.67
N PHE A 63 4.47 5.23 -11.08
CA PHE A 63 3.70 5.25 -9.84
C PHE A 63 4.57 5.71 -8.67
N VAL A 64 4.16 6.81 -8.05
CA VAL A 64 4.77 7.38 -6.87
C VAL A 64 3.71 7.47 -5.78
N PHE A 65 3.99 6.84 -4.64
CA PHE A 65 3.20 6.94 -3.43
C PHE A 65 3.90 7.82 -2.40
N GLN A 66 3.18 8.80 -1.89
CA GLN A 66 3.62 9.66 -0.80
C GLN A 66 2.59 9.60 0.32
N ALA A 67 3.07 9.68 1.55
CA ALA A 67 2.22 9.71 2.72
C ALA A 67 2.74 10.73 3.73
N ALA A 68 1.80 11.36 4.43
CA ALA A 68 2.05 12.28 5.53
C ALA A 68 1.22 11.84 6.74
N VAL A 69 1.84 11.90 7.91
CA VAL A 69 1.24 11.53 9.19
C VAL A 69 1.16 12.76 10.11
N PRO A 70 0.30 12.74 11.15
CA PRO A 70 0.23 13.80 12.15
C PRO A 70 1.59 14.08 12.79
N LYS A 71 1.77 15.31 13.30
CA LYS A 71 3.04 15.77 13.90
C LYS A 71 3.59 14.90 15.04
N HIS A 72 2.71 14.20 15.78
CA HIS A 72 3.11 13.33 16.88
C HIS A 72 3.64 11.97 16.41
N ALA A 73 3.34 11.58 15.18
CA ALA A 73 3.78 10.35 14.57
C ALA A 73 4.97 10.59 13.63
N LYS A 74 5.74 9.54 13.34
CA LYS A 74 6.80 9.54 12.34
C LYS A 74 6.55 8.46 11.31
N LEU A 75 6.92 8.74 10.08
CA LEU A 75 6.81 7.81 8.96
C LEU A 75 8.20 7.63 8.32
N GLN A 76 8.61 6.38 8.17
CA GLN A 76 9.77 5.99 7.37
C GLN A 76 9.28 5.12 6.20
N VAL A 77 9.58 5.54 4.98
CA VAL A 77 9.12 4.87 3.77
C VAL A 77 10.30 4.22 3.05
N ASN A 78 10.17 2.95 2.67
CA ASN A 78 11.14 2.28 1.80
C ASN A 78 10.73 2.46 0.33
N PRO A 79 11.66 2.29 -0.63
CA PRO A 79 11.31 2.27 -2.05
C PRO A 79 10.25 1.19 -2.37
N PRO A 80 9.37 1.43 -3.34
CA PRO A 80 8.43 0.41 -3.82
C PRO A 80 9.17 -0.69 -4.58
N SER A 81 8.55 -1.87 -4.69
CA SER A 81 9.12 -3.01 -5.41
C SER A 81 9.24 -2.78 -6.92
N ALA A 82 8.40 -1.90 -7.47
CA ALA A 82 8.41 -1.46 -8.86
C ALA A 82 7.65 -0.13 -9.01
N SER A 83 7.79 0.53 -10.15
CA SER A 83 7.09 1.78 -10.50
C SER A 83 5.93 1.59 -11.49
N VAL A 84 5.63 0.35 -11.86
CA VAL A 84 4.55 0.00 -12.79
C VAL A 84 3.61 -0.99 -12.11
N ILE A 85 2.31 -0.65 -12.08
CA ILE A 85 1.25 -1.55 -11.61
C ILE A 85 0.57 -2.17 -12.85
N PRO A 86 0.66 -3.50 -13.05
CA PRO A 86 0.10 -4.17 -14.22
C PRO A 86 -1.42 -3.94 -14.38
N ALA A 87 -1.89 -3.98 -15.62
CA ALA A 87 -3.31 -3.89 -15.94
C ALA A 87 -4.10 -5.12 -15.49
N ASN A 88 -5.44 -5.01 -15.50
CA ASN A 88 -6.40 -6.12 -15.36
C ASN A 88 -6.23 -6.95 -14.07
N GLY A 89 -5.70 -6.36 -12.99
CA GLY A 89 -5.43 -7.06 -11.74
C GLY A 89 -4.39 -8.17 -11.87
N SER A 90 -3.57 -8.17 -12.92
CA SER A 90 -2.62 -9.26 -13.22
C SER A 90 -1.37 -9.28 -12.34
N GLY A 91 -1.23 -8.32 -11.43
CA GLY A 91 -0.13 -8.24 -10.49
C GLY A 91 -0.26 -7.05 -9.55
N SER A 92 0.75 -6.86 -8.71
CA SER A 92 0.78 -5.81 -7.70
C SER A 92 2.17 -5.23 -7.50
N VAL A 93 2.21 -3.99 -7.05
CA VAL A 93 3.42 -3.38 -6.46
C VAL A 93 3.30 -3.43 -4.95
N THR A 94 4.39 -3.73 -4.26
CA THR A 94 4.42 -3.69 -2.79
C THR A 94 5.37 -2.61 -2.30
N GLN A 95 5.09 -2.06 -1.13
CA GLN A 95 5.97 -1.09 -0.47
C GLN A 95 5.82 -1.20 1.03
N VAL A 96 6.95 -1.19 1.73
CA VAL A 96 6.96 -1.26 3.19
C VAL A 96 7.19 0.13 3.76
N PHE A 97 6.41 0.51 4.75
CA PHE A 97 6.68 1.68 5.58
C PHE A 97 6.54 1.36 7.06
N ARG A 98 7.21 2.16 7.89
CA ARG A 98 7.19 2.06 9.35
C ARG A 98 6.58 3.32 9.93
N LEU A 99 5.58 3.12 10.78
CA LEU A 99 4.96 4.15 11.58
C LEU A 99 5.51 4.07 13.00
N SER A 100 5.82 5.23 13.56
CA SER A 100 6.06 5.39 15.00
C SER A 100 5.01 6.32 15.56
N ASN A 101 4.15 5.81 16.44
CA ASN A 101 3.10 6.58 17.11
C ASN A 101 3.25 6.43 18.64
N PRO A 102 3.85 7.40 19.35
CA PRO A 102 3.94 7.35 20.80
C PRO A 102 2.59 7.52 21.50
N MET A 103 1.57 8.03 20.81
CA MET A 103 0.21 8.28 21.33
C MET A 103 -0.80 7.22 20.83
N TYR A 104 -0.35 6.03 20.42
CA TYR A 104 -1.17 4.98 19.81
C TYR A 104 -2.39 4.52 20.63
N ALA A 105 -2.33 4.66 21.96
CA ALA A 105 -3.44 4.32 22.86
C ALA A 105 -4.47 5.46 23.03
N GLU A 106 -4.09 6.71 22.77
CA GLU A 106 -4.90 7.90 23.06
C GLU A 106 -5.44 8.56 21.80
N LYS A 107 -4.68 8.52 20.69
CA LYS A 107 -5.00 9.19 19.44
C LYS A 107 -5.09 8.20 18.31
N ARG A 108 -6.20 8.29 17.57
CA ARG A 108 -6.38 7.54 16.33
C ARG A 108 -5.35 7.98 15.29
N MET A 109 -4.76 6.99 14.61
CA MET A 109 -3.92 7.23 13.46
C MET A 109 -4.78 7.76 12.30
N VAL A 110 -4.29 8.80 11.64
CA VAL A 110 -4.79 9.27 10.34
C VAL A 110 -3.60 9.45 9.43
N MET A 111 -3.77 9.27 8.14
CA MET A 111 -2.71 9.45 7.15
C MET A 111 -3.28 10.16 5.93
N LYS A 112 -2.57 11.17 5.43
CA LYS A 112 -2.86 11.75 4.13
C LYS A 112 -1.96 11.09 3.10
N ILE A 113 -2.55 10.52 2.07
CA ILE A 113 -1.82 9.90 0.96
C ILE A 113 -1.91 10.78 -0.29
N LYS A 114 -0.86 10.74 -1.10
CA LYS A 114 -0.83 11.30 -2.46
C LYS A 114 -0.28 10.23 -3.40
N MET A 115 -0.96 10.03 -4.51
CA MET A 115 -0.52 9.17 -5.60
C MET A 115 -0.30 10.03 -6.84
N GLU A 116 0.83 9.83 -7.50
CA GLU A 116 1.11 10.40 -8.81
C GLU A 116 1.45 9.26 -9.75
N TYR A 117 0.86 9.26 -10.93
CA TYR A 117 1.07 8.20 -11.92
C TYR A 117 0.60 8.60 -13.31
N ASP A 118 1.04 7.87 -14.31
CA ASP A 118 0.56 8.00 -15.69
C ASP A 118 -0.38 6.83 -16.02
N ALA A 119 -1.53 7.15 -16.59
CA ALA A 119 -2.56 6.17 -16.95
C ALA A 119 -3.31 6.64 -18.20
N ASN A 120 -3.55 5.72 -19.14
CA ASN A 120 -4.32 5.97 -20.37
C ASN A 120 -3.85 7.23 -21.15
N GLY A 121 -2.54 7.47 -21.18
CA GLY A 121 -1.95 8.62 -21.88
C GLY A 121 -2.01 9.96 -21.14
N GLY A 122 -2.47 10.00 -19.88
CA GLY A 122 -2.52 11.20 -19.06
C GLY A 122 -1.84 11.04 -17.70
N HIS A 123 -1.35 12.15 -17.15
CA HIS A 123 -0.83 12.22 -15.78
C HIS A 123 -1.96 12.43 -14.78
N VAL A 124 -1.95 11.67 -13.69
CA VAL A 124 -2.94 11.73 -12.61
C VAL A 124 -2.24 12.07 -11.30
N SER A 125 -2.82 13.00 -10.54
CA SER A 125 -2.41 13.33 -9.17
C SER A 125 -3.62 13.29 -8.26
N GLU A 126 -3.64 12.38 -7.29
CA GLU A 126 -4.78 12.15 -6.41
C GLU A 126 -4.35 12.16 -4.95
N MET A 127 -5.18 12.76 -4.09
CA MET A 127 -4.97 12.79 -2.65
C MET A 127 -6.17 12.17 -1.94
N ALA A 128 -5.91 11.44 -0.87
CA ALA A 128 -6.95 10.90 0.00
C ALA A 128 -6.53 10.94 1.47
N GLN A 129 -7.51 10.92 2.36
CA GLN A 129 -7.31 10.70 3.78
C GLN A 129 -7.64 9.24 4.09
N VAL A 130 -6.77 8.60 4.88
CA VAL A 130 -6.96 7.28 5.46
C VAL A 130 -7.17 7.48 6.96
N ASP A 131 -8.36 7.16 7.45
CA ASP A 131 -8.75 7.31 8.86
C ASP A 131 -9.44 6.07 9.43
N ASN A 132 -9.53 5.00 8.63
CA ASN A 132 -10.06 3.70 9.00
C ASN A 132 -9.00 2.76 9.61
N PHE A 133 -7.89 3.30 10.13
CA PHE A 133 -6.88 2.50 10.83
C PHE A 133 -7.49 1.75 12.03
N PRO A 134 -7.08 0.50 12.29
CA PRO A 134 -7.45 -0.21 13.51
C PRO A 134 -7.05 0.57 14.77
N ALA A 135 -7.69 0.24 15.90
CA ALA A 135 -7.31 0.83 17.18
C ALA A 135 -5.87 0.41 17.55
N GLY A 136 -5.12 1.31 18.18
CA GLY A 136 -3.77 1.01 18.68
C GLY A 136 -2.65 1.11 17.65
N ILE A 137 -2.91 1.64 16.45
CA ILE A 137 -1.89 1.87 15.40
C ILE A 137 -0.99 3.07 15.71
#